data_AF-A0A917CJH8-F1
#
_entry.id   AF-A0A917CJH8-F1
#
_cell.length_a   1.000
_cell.length_b   1.000
_cell.length_c   1.000
_cell.angle_alpha   90.00
_cell.angle_beta   90.00
_cell.angle_gamma   90.00
#
_symmetry.space_group_name_H-M   'P 1'
#
loop_
_entity.id
_entity.type
_entity.pdbx_description
1 polymer ?
#
loop_
_entity_poly.entity_id
_entity_poly.type
_entity_poly.pdbx_seq_one_letter_code
_entity_poly.pdbx_strand_id
1 'polypeptide(L)'
;MAIWEEYVEVTVGCRNNSHYEALGYVIPRRRDKQGRLAIPRGTKITVKISDLPAHSNVKLTKVCDECSAEVANQSYNMIMRERREGKDRCKECSYERMRVTKLTSTPKAKSFGHKFPELISYWHPDNELSPFDVRAHTVRKFKFICENDESHDYTAEVRNVVNGQRCGLCAMPKGERRIHSYLSARGIPFTQQATMDGLVGTGGGALMFDFVIHNRDGKWLCAVEYDGKQHFEPVDFLGKGMREAQRNLKIQQEHDRRKEEFCKHNAIPLLRIKYTQFDDIETILSESLPAIRRQRAAFYIAN
;
A
#
# COMPACT_ATOMS: atom_id res chain seq x y z
N MET A 1 30.18 -25.30 4.89
CA MET A 1 30.71 -24.10 5.57
C MET A 1 30.68 -23.00 4.54
N ALA A 2 29.98 -21.90 4.78
CA ALA A 2 29.75 -20.89 3.74
C ALA A 2 30.91 -19.87 3.69
N ILE A 3 32.12 -20.39 3.54
CA ILE A 3 33.36 -19.63 3.40
C ILE A 3 33.95 -20.03 2.05
N TRP A 4 34.33 -19.04 1.24
CA TRP A 4 34.86 -19.29 -0.10
C TRP A 4 36.28 -19.87 -0.05
N GLU A 5 37.11 -19.37 0.86
CA GLU A 5 38.50 -19.80 0.97
C GLU A 5 38.65 -21.19 1.63
N GLU A 6 39.51 -22.04 1.09
CA GLU A 6 39.94 -23.29 1.75
C GLU A 6 41.18 -23.05 2.65
N TYR A 7 42.06 -22.12 2.23
CA TYR A 7 43.29 -21.74 2.91
C TYR A 7 43.41 -20.23 3.04
N VAL A 8 44.07 -19.75 4.09
CA VAL A 8 44.34 -18.32 4.31
C VAL A 8 45.71 -18.08 4.90
N GLU A 9 46.29 -16.94 4.55
CA GLU A 9 47.56 -16.48 5.10
C GLU A 9 47.34 -15.79 6.46
N VAL A 10 47.99 -16.28 7.51
CA VAL A 10 47.91 -15.72 8.87
C VAL A 10 49.27 -15.23 9.33
N THR A 11 49.29 -14.09 10.02
CA THR A 11 50.50 -13.61 10.69
C THR A 11 50.68 -14.35 12.01
N VAL A 12 51.86 -14.95 12.19
CA VAL A 12 52.21 -15.73 13.37
C VAL A 12 53.19 -14.94 14.24
N GLY A 13 52.94 -14.97 15.54
CA GLY A 13 53.79 -14.34 16.54
C GLY A 13 53.70 -15.06 17.88
N CYS A 14 54.16 -14.40 18.94
CA CYS A 14 54.22 -14.99 20.28
C CYS A 14 52.86 -15.45 20.83
N ARG A 15 51.74 -14.88 20.37
CA ARG A 15 50.39 -15.15 20.89
C ARG A 15 49.69 -16.37 20.29
N ASN A 16 50.05 -16.77 19.07
CA ASN A 16 49.33 -17.80 18.31
C ASN A 16 50.23 -18.90 17.73
N ASN A 17 51.56 -18.81 17.88
CA ASN A 17 52.49 -19.84 17.38
C ASN A 17 52.17 -21.23 17.92
N SER A 18 51.95 -21.37 19.23
CA SER A 18 51.79 -22.67 19.86
C SER A 18 50.55 -23.42 19.36
N HIS A 19 49.50 -22.69 18.97
CA HIS A 19 48.31 -23.26 18.34
C HIS A 19 48.65 -23.93 17.00
N TYR A 20 49.37 -23.23 16.13
CA TYR A 20 49.72 -23.76 14.81
C TYR A 20 50.82 -24.83 14.88
N GLU A 21 51.77 -24.73 15.81
CA GLU A 21 52.78 -25.78 16.04
C GLU A 21 52.13 -27.08 16.52
N ALA A 22 51.15 -27.00 17.42
CA ALA A 22 50.40 -28.18 17.89
C ALA A 22 49.60 -28.87 16.78
N LEU A 23 49.20 -28.11 15.74
CA LEU A 23 48.53 -28.62 14.54
C LEU A 23 49.51 -29.07 13.44
N GLY A 24 50.83 -29.00 13.69
CA GLY A 24 51.86 -29.49 12.78
C GLY A 24 52.35 -28.48 11.73
N TYR A 25 51.97 -27.21 11.82
CA TYR A 25 52.45 -26.19 10.89
C TYR A 25 53.90 -25.79 11.19
N VAL A 26 54.72 -25.72 10.13
CA VAL A 26 56.12 -25.29 10.23
C VAL A 26 56.21 -23.76 10.23
N ILE A 27 56.73 -23.17 11.31
CA ILE A 27 56.88 -21.72 11.46
C ILE A 27 58.36 -21.32 11.25
N PRO A 28 58.66 -20.43 10.29
CA PRO A 28 60.02 -19.92 10.09
C PRO A 28 60.59 -19.22 11.34
N ARG A 29 61.84 -19.55 11.69
CA ARG A 29 62.57 -18.95 12.82
C ARG A 29 63.96 -18.49 12.38
N ARG A 30 64.43 -17.39 12.97
CA ARG A 30 65.79 -16.87 12.74
C ARG A 30 66.48 -16.63 14.08
N ARG A 31 67.80 -16.84 14.13
CA ARG A 31 68.61 -16.45 15.29
C ARG A 31 68.68 -14.92 15.41
N ASP A 32 68.35 -14.39 16.57
CA ASP A 32 68.53 -12.97 16.89
C ASP A 32 70.01 -12.62 17.12
N LYS A 33 70.30 -11.34 17.40
CA LYS A 33 71.68 -10.86 17.68
C LYS A 33 72.29 -11.52 18.93
N GLN A 34 71.49 -12.15 19.77
CA GLN A 34 71.88 -12.89 20.98
C GLN A 34 71.89 -14.42 20.75
N GLY A 35 71.70 -14.90 19.52
CA GLY A 35 71.72 -16.33 19.16
C GLY A 35 70.43 -17.11 19.44
N ARG A 36 69.38 -16.47 19.96
CA ARG A 36 68.10 -17.12 20.30
C ARG A 36 67.24 -17.30 19.06
N LEU A 37 66.55 -18.44 18.95
CA LEU A 37 65.58 -18.67 17.86
C LEU A 37 64.30 -17.89 18.12
N ALA A 38 64.06 -16.86 17.31
CA ALA A 38 62.86 -16.03 17.36
C ALA A 38 62.08 -16.09 16.05
N ILE A 39 60.77 -15.87 16.12
CA ILE A 39 59.90 -15.72 14.95
C ILE A 39 60.05 -14.27 14.45
N PRO A 40 60.49 -14.04 13.20
CA PRO A 40 60.58 -12.69 12.64
C PRO A 40 59.24 -11.95 12.69
N ARG A 41 59.27 -10.63 12.95
CA ARG A 41 58.05 -9.81 12.94
C ARG A 41 57.42 -9.84 11.55
N GLY A 42 56.12 -10.10 11.48
CA GLY A 42 55.39 -10.21 10.21
C GLY A 42 55.55 -11.56 9.51
N THR A 43 56.04 -12.60 10.19
CA THR A 43 56.06 -13.97 9.65
C THR A 43 54.65 -14.40 9.33
N LYS A 44 54.46 -14.95 8.13
CA LYS A 44 53.17 -15.44 7.66
C LYS A 44 53.26 -16.91 7.28
N ILE A 45 52.18 -17.65 7.54
CA ILE A 45 52.02 -19.04 7.12
C ILE A 45 50.64 -19.20 6.48
N THR A 46 50.51 -20.17 5.57
CA THR A 46 49.23 -20.56 4.99
C THR A 46 48.64 -21.68 5.83
N VAL A 47 47.39 -21.50 6.28
CA VAL A 47 46.67 -22.47 7.14
C VAL A 47 45.30 -22.79 6.56
N LYS A 48 44.78 -23.98 6.86
CA LYS A 48 43.39 -24.34 6.55
C LYS A 48 42.42 -23.49 7.37
N ILE A 49 41.25 -23.16 6.81
CA ILE A 49 40.21 -22.43 7.54
C ILE A 49 39.70 -23.21 8.76
N SER A 50 39.59 -24.54 8.65
CA SER A 50 39.20 -25.42 9.77
C SER A 50 40.11 -25.32 11.00
N ASP A 51 41.34 -24.89 10.79
CA ASP A 51 42.41 -24.86 11.79
C ASP A 51 42.53 -23.47 12.43
N LEU A 52 41.71 -22.51 12.00
CA LEU A 52 41.64 -21.20 12.63
C LEU A 52 40.97 -21.29 14.01
N PRO A 53 41.53 -20.64 15.05
CA PRO A 53 40.84 -20.50 16.33
C PRO A 53 39.48 -19.83 16.16
N ALA A 54 38.45 -20.28 16.88
CA ALA A 54 37.08 -19.77 16.77
C ALA A 54 36.96 -18.24 16.99
N HIS A 55 37.87 -17.64 17.75
CA HIS A 55 37.93 -16.20 18.03
C HIS A 55 38.82 -15.42 17.05
N SER A 56 39.32 -16.05 15.98
CA SER A 56 40.18 -15.41 14.98
C SER A 56 39.50 -14.24 14.28
N ASN A 57 40.23 -13.13 14.12
CA ASN A 57 39.78 -11.93 13.41
C ASN A 57 40.22 -11.92 11.92
N VAL A 58 40.77 -13.03 11.42
CA VAL A 58 41.16 -13.18 10.01
C VAL A 58 39.98 -12.85 9.10
N LYS A 59 40.23 -12.06 8.06
CA LYS A 59 39.22 -11.58 7.12
C LYS A 59 39.08 -12.58 5.98
N LEU A 60 37.84 -12.98 5.71
CA LEU A 60 37.45 -14.00 4.76
C LEU A 60 36.24 -13.53 3.95
N THR A 61 35.93 -14.29 2.90
CA THR A 61 34.78 -14.10 2.04
C THR A 61 33.70 -15.10 2.42
N LYS A 62 32.63 -14.59 3.03
CA LYS A 62 31.44 -15.38 3.37
C LYS A 62 30.56 -15.53 2.13
N VAL A 63 30.05 -16.72 1.87
CA VAL A 63 29.05 -16.98 0.83
C VAL A 63 27.68 -17.06 1.48
N CYS A 64 26.65 -16.46 0.87
CA CYS A 64 25.29 -16.57 1.37
C CYS A 64 24.65 -17.92 0.99
N ASP A 65 24.09 -18.65 1.94
CA ASP A 65 23.40 -19.92 1.69
C ASP A 65 22.05 -19.77 0.95
N GLU A 66 21.52 -18.55 0.80
CA GLU A 66 20.21 -18.30 0.17
C GLU A 66 20.32 -17.72 -1.25
N CYS A 67 21.23 -16.78 -1.48
CA CYS A 67 21.41 -16.13 -2.79
C CYS A 67 22.79 -16.35 -3.41
N SER A 68 23.67 -17.12 -2.75
CA SER A 68 25.06 -17.33 -3.15
C SER A 68 25.93 -16.07 -3.24
N ALA A 69 25.45 -14.92 -2.75
CA ALA A 69 26.23 -13.68 -2.77
C ALA A 69 27.50 -13.79 -1.92
N GLU A 70 28.62 -13.32 -2.49
CA GLU A 70 29.91 -13.22 -1.84
C GLU A 70 30.02 -11.93 -1.02
N VAL A 71 30.35 -12.06 0.26
CA VAL A 71 30.48 -10.97 1.21
C VAL A 71 31.90 -10.98 1.76
N ALA A 72 32.76 -10.15 1.18
CA ALA A 72 34.16 -10.03 1.56
C ALA A 72 34.36 -9.34 2.93
N ASN A 73 35.59 -9.41 3.44
CA ASN A 73 36.07 -8.70 4.63
C ASN A 73 35.34 -9.06 5.95
N GLN A 74 34.78 -10.26 6.04
CA GLN A 74 34.12 -10.76 7.25
C GLN A 74 35.13 -11.45 8.16
N SER A 75 35.11 -11.19 9.47
CA SER A 75 36.02 -11.90 10.38
C SER A 75 35.55 -13.33 10.61
N TYR A 76 36.49 -14.27 10.67
CA TYR A 76 36.19 -15.69 10.92
C TYR A 76 35.32 -15.90 12.16
N ASN A 77 35.62 -15.22 13.27
CA ASN A 77 34.81 -15.29 14.49
C ASN A 77 33.35 -14.82 14.31
N MET A 78 33.11 -13.83 13.45
CA MET A 78 31.79 -13.26 13.21
C MET A 78 30.99 -14.22 12.35
N ILE A 79 31.61 -14.74 11.29
CA ILE A 79 31.02 -15.78 10.44
C ILE A 79 30.58 -16.97 11.30
N MET A 80 31.44 -17.45 12.20
CA MET A 80 31.11 -18.60 13.05
C MET A 80 29.99 -18.32 14.08
N ARG A 81 29.90 -17.09 14.61
CA ARG A 81 28.88 -16.72 15.62
C ARG A 81 27.51 -16.39 15.04
N GLU A 82 27.45 -15.91 13.80
CA GLU A 82 26.22 -15.37 13.20
C GLU A 82 25.34 -16.41 12.49
N ARG A 83 25.73 -17.69 12.53
CA ARG A 83 24.99 -18.81 11.89
C ARG A 83 23.69 -19.15 12.62
N ARG A 84 22.67 -18.29 12.48
CA ARG A 84 21.31 -18.58 12.95
C ARG A 84 20.69 -19.71 12.11
N GLU A 85 20.14 -20.72 12.77
CA GLU A 85 19.54 -21.90 12.13
C GLU A 85 20.54 -22.69 11.25
N GLY A 86 21.84 -22.54 11.53
CA GLY A 86 22.90 -23.20 10.76
C GLY A 86 23.19 -22.58 9.39
N LYS A 87 22.58 -21.44 9.04
CA LYS A 87 22.77 -20.76 7.76
C LYS A 87 23.50 -19.42 7.89
N ASP A 88 24.36 -19.15 6.93
CA ASP A 88 25.08 -17.90 6.71
C ASP A 88 24.34 -17.05 5.67
N ARG A 89 23.86 -15.87 6.07
CA ARG A 89 23.09 -14.98 5.20
C ARG A 89 23.87 -13.70 4.91
N CYS A 90 23.72 -13.19 3.69
CA CYS A 90 24.12 -11.81 3.39
C CYS A 90 23.17 -10.84 4.11
N LYS A 91 23.55 -9.55 4.13
CA LYS A 91 22.77 -8.49 4.76
C LYS A 91 21.34 -8.45 4.21
N GLU A 92 21.18 -8.52 2.89
CA GLU A 92 19.89 -8.43 2.20
C GLU A 92 18.95 -9.60 2.55
N CYS A 93 19.42 -10.84 2.38
CA CYS A 93 18.65 -12.04 2.76
C CYS A 93 18.25 -12.04 4.24
N SER A 94 19.14 -11.56 5.12
CA SER A 94 18.82 -11.41 6.54
C SER A 94 17.71 -10.37 6.76
N TYR A 95 17.76 -9.23 6.08
CA TYR A 95 16.72 -8.20 6.18
C TYR A 95 15.38 -8.67 5.64
N GLU A 96 15.36 -9.32 4.48
CA GLU A 96 14.12 -9.82 3.87
C GLU A 96 13.47 -10.87 4.78
N ARG A 97 14.25 -11.80 5.33
CA ARG A 97 13.74 -12.76 6.33
C ARG A 97 13.16 -12.06 7.56
N MET A 98 13.83 -11.02 8.08
CA MET A 98 13.30 -10.26 9.22
C MET A 98 11.99 -9.55 8.89
N ARG A 99 11.88 -8.98 7.68
CA ARG A 99 10.67 -8.35 7.16
C ARG A 99 9.53 -9.37 7.06
N VAL A 100 9.75 -10.50 6.41
CA VAL A 100 8.76 -11.60 6.31
C VAL A 100 8.33 -12.06 7.69
N THR A 101 9.27 -12.34 8.60
CA THR A 101 8.96 -12.76 9.97
C THR A 101 8.09 -11.72 10.69
N LYS A 102 8.39 -10.43 10.57
CA LYS A 102 7.58 -9.37 11.18
C LYS A 102 6.16 -9.32 10.60
N LEU A 103 6.01 -9.62 9.31
CA LEU A 103 4.72 -9.63 8.62
C LEU A 103 3.87 -10.87 8.99
N THR A 104 4.48 -12.04 9.22
CA THR A 104 3.78 -13.31 9.46
C THR A 104 3.79 -13.78 10.92
N SER A 105 4.50 -13.10 11.82
CA SER A 105 4.57 -13.41 13.25
C SER A 105 3.27 -13.24 14.04
N THR A 106 2.15 -12.91 13.38
CA THR A 106 0.86 -12.79 14.04
C THR A 106 0.46 -14.16 14.60
N PRO A 107 0.27 -14.31 15.93
CA PRO A 107 -0.21 -15.58 16.47
C PRO A 107 -1.55 -15.92 15.84
N LYS A 108 -1.73 -17.17 15.39
CA LYS A 108 -2.95 -17.62 14.68
C LYS A 108 -4.24 -17.22 15.42
N ALA A 109 -4.27 -17.32 16.75
CA ALA A 109 -5.41 -16.91 17.59
C ALA A 109 -5.76 -15.40 17.54
N LYS A 110 -4.86 -14.56 17.03
CA LYS A 110 -5.00 -13.10 16.91
C LYS A 110 -5.11 -12.63 15.46
N SER A 111 -5.06 -13.53 14.49
CA SER A 111 -5.17 -13.16 13.08
C SER A 111 -6.60 -12.85 12.69
N PHE A 112 -6.74 -12.05 11.64
CA PHE A 112 -8.02 -11.61 11.08
C PHE A 112 -8.85 -12.83 10.66
N GLY A 113 -8.28 -13.71 9.82
CA GLY A 113 -8.98 -14.89 9.34
C GLY A 113 -9.42 -15.84 10.46
N HIS A 114 -8.66 -15.95 11.56
CA HIS A 114 -9.09 -16.83 12.65
C HIS A 114 -10.16 -16.20 13.55
N LYS A 115 -10.10 -14.87 13.78
CA LYS A 115 -11.07 -14.18 14.64
C LYS A 115 -12.39 -13.88 13.95
N PHE A 116 -12.36 -13.68 12.63
CA PHE A 116 -13.52 -13.26 11.83
C PHE A 116 -13.65 -14.14 10.57
N PRO A 117 -13.92 -15.45 10.73
CA PRO A 117 -14.00 -16.39 9.62
C PRO A 117 -15.08 -16.01 8.59
N GLU A 118 -16.15 -15.36 9.02
CA GLU A 118 -17.24 -14.88 8.18
C GLU A 118 -16.83 -13.77 7.20
N LEU A 119 -15.72 -13.06 7.49
CA LEU A 119 -15.21 -11.98 6.64
C LEU A 119 -14.12 -12.44 5.67
N ILE A 120 -13.72 -13.72 5.70
CA ILE A 120 -12.67 -14.26 4.83
C ILE A 120 -13.11 -14.25 3.36
N SER A 121 -14.38 -14.55 3.09
CA SER A 121 -14.93 -14.53 1.72
C SER A 121 -14.82 -13.16 1.06
N TYR A 122 -14.72 -12.10 1.86
CA TYR A 122 -14.55 -10.73 1.40
C TYR A 122 -13.08 -10.32 1.29
N TRP A 123 -12.11 -11.18 1.62
CA TRP A 123 -10.70 -10.87 1.46
C TRP A 123 -10.29 -10.96 -0.02
N HIS A 124 -9.71 -9.90 -0.57
CA HIS A 124 -9.33 -9.90 -1.98
C HIS A 124 -8.06 -10.73 -2.24
N PRO A 125 -8.02 -11.55 -3.31
CA PRO A 125 -6.86 -12.39 -3.64
C PRO A 125 -5.59 -11.61 -3.98
N ASP A 126 -5.71 -10.41 -4.56
CA ASP A 126 -4.56 -9.51 -4.85
C ASP A 126 -3.75 -9.05 -3.63
N ASN A 127 -4.22 -9.29 -2.40
CA ASN A 127 -3.43 -8.91 -1.23
C ASN A 127 -2.19 -9.80 -1.09
N GLU A 128 -1.02 -9.18 -0.88
CA GLU A 128 0.25 -9.89 -0.67
C GLU A 128 0.25 -10.79 0.57
N LEU A 129 -0.57 -10.47 1.57
CA LEU A 129 -0.65 -11.22 2.83
C LEU A 129 -1.95 -12.01 2.92
N SER A 130 -1.82 -13.21 3.45
CA SER A 130 -2.96 -14.03 3.85
C SER A 130 -3.74 -13.36 4.99
N PRO A 131 -5.08 -13.47 5.03
CA PRO A 131 -5.86 -13.00 6.17
C PRO A 131 -5.46 -13.69 7.49
N PHE A 132 -4.78 -14.85 7.42
CA PHE A 132 -4.28 -15.57 8.58
C PHE A 132 -2.93 -15.04 9.13
N ASP A 133 -2.23 -14.20 8.37
CA ASP A 133 -0.98 -13.56 8.77
C ASP A 133 -1.19 -12.12 9.27
N VAL A 134 -2.38 -11.57 9.06
CA VAL A 134 -2.74 -10.19 9.40
C VAL A 134 -3.43 -10.12 10.76
N ARG A 135 -3.02 -9.21 11.64
CA ARG A 135 -3.67 -9.00 12.95
C ARG A 135 -5.07 -8.42 12.78
N ALA A 136 -6.05 -8.97 13.51
CA ALA A 136 -7.48 -8.69 13.31
C ALA A 136 -7.94 -7.22 13.52
N HIS A 137 -7.16 -6.39 14.20
CA HIS A 137 -7.49 -4.96 14.42
C HIS A 137 -6.36 -4.03 13.94
N THR A 138 -5.63 -4.45 12.92
CA THR A 138 -4.62 -3.58 12.32
C THR A 138 -5.27 -2.38 11.63
N VAL A 139 -4.58 -1.24 11.69
CA VAL A 139 -4.91 -0.02 10.92
C VAL A 139 -4.32 -0.07 9.50
N ARG A 140 -3.61 -1.15 9.15
CA ARG A 140 -3.15 -1.36 7.78
C ARG A 140 -4.35 -1.56 6.86
N LYS A 141 -4.26 -0.96 5.67
CA LYS A 141 -5.26 -1.06 4.62
C LYS A 141 -5.01 -2.30 3.76
N PHE A 142 -6.09 -2.99 3.42
CA PHE A 142 -6.11 -4.13 2.51
C PHE A 142 -7.29 -4.00 1.56
N LYS A 143 -7.23 -4.73 0.46
CA LYS A 143 -8.30 -4.79 -0.54
C LYS A 143 -9.33 -5.83 -0.12
N PHE A 144 -10.61 -5.49 -0.23
CA PHE A 144 -11.74 -6.35 0.11
C PHE A 144 -12.72 -6.42 -1.06
N ILE A 145 -13.31 -7.60 -1.26
CA ILE A 145 -14.45 -7.82 -2.16
C ILE A 145 -15.71 -7.36 -1.42
N CYS A 146 -16.63 -6.71 -2.14
CA CYS A 146 -17.88 -6.27 -1.55
C CYS A 146 -18.81 -7.45 -1.26
N GLU A 147 -19.44 -7.41 -0.09
CA GLU A 147 -20.40 -8.43 0.36
C GLU A 147 -21.70 -8.49 -0.45
N ASN A 148 -22.07 -7.40 -1.13
CA ASN A 148 -23.33 -7.29 -1.87
C ASN A 148 -23.14 -7.48 -3.37
N ASP A 149 -21.92 -7.32 -3.89
CA ASP A 149 -21.62 -7.35 -5.32
C ASP A 149 -20.13 -7.68 -5.52
N GLU A 150 -19.83 -8.90 -5.96
CA GLU A 150 -18.46 -9.38 -6.13
C GLU A 150 -17.66 -8.61 -7.20
N SER A 151 -18.34 -7.86 -8.08
CA SER A 151 -17.66 -7.00 -9.06
C SER A 151 -17.05 -5.74 -8.42
N HIS A 152 -17.48 -5.41 -7.21
CA HIS A 152 -16.93 -4.28 -6.46
C HIS A 152 -15.80 -4.74 -5.55
N ASP A 153 -14.71 -3.97 -5.57
CA ASP A 153 -13.68 -4.05 -4.56
C ASP A 153 -13.47 -2.68 -3.89
N TYR A 154 -12.94 -2.70 -2.67
CA TYR A 154 -12.64 -1.49 -1.91
C TYR A 154 -11.44 -1.68 -1.00
N THR A 155 -10.72 -0.60 -0.74
CA THR A 155 -9.58 -0.60 0.19
C THR A 155 -10.01 -0.03 1.54
N ALA A 156 -9.78 -0.79 2.61
CA ALA A 156 -10.17 -0.38 3.97
C ALA A 156 -9.17 -0.89 5.02
N GLU A 157 -9.16 -0.24 6.19
CA GLU A 157 -8.46 -0.77 7.36
C GLU A 157 -9.19 -2.01 7.89
N VAL A 158 -8.45 -3.06 8.25
CA VAL A 158 -9.05 -4.28 8.81
C VAL A 158 -9.88 -3.96 10.05
N ARG A 159 -9.37 -3.09 10.93
CA ARG A 159 -10.10 -2.63 12.13
C ARG A 159 -11.47 -2.05 11.78
N ASN A 160 -11.59 -1.28 10.71
CA ASN A 160 -12.87 -0.70 10.32
C ASN A 160 -13.81 -1.74 9.71
N VAL A 161 -13.31 -2.65 8.87
CA VAL A 161 -14.12 -3.74 8.29
C VAL A 161 -14.71 -4.62 9.40
N VAL A 162 -13.89 -4.97 10.39
CA VAL A 162 -14.33 -5.67 11.61
C VAL A 162 -15.40 -4.88 12.38
N ASN A 163 -15.28 -3.55 12.42
CA ASN A 163 -16.26 -2.67 13.07
C ASN A 163 -17.49 -2.36 12.20
N GLY A 164 -17.67 -3.04 11.06
CA GLY A 164 -18.85 -2.88 10.22
C GLY A 164 -18.70 -1.92 9.04
N GLN A 165 -17.50 -1.38 8.76
CA GLN A 165 -17.28 -0.66 7.50
C GLN A 165 -17.48 -1.62 6.32
N ARG A 166 -18.21 -1.18 5.31
CA ARG A 166 -18.51 -1.92 4.08
C ARG A 166 -18.21 -1.08 2.85
N CYS A 167 -18.48 -1.65 1.68
CA CYS A 167 -18.22 -1.00 0.39
C CYS A 167 -18.94 0.35 0.28
N GLY A 168 -18.16 1.41 0.06
CA GLY A 168 -18.67 2.77 -0.10
C GLY A 168 -19.65 2.89 -1.27
N LEU A 169 -19.42 2.17 -2.37
CA LEU A 169 -20.32 2.14 -3.52
C LEU A 169 -21.71 1.61 -3.15
N CYS A 170 -21.78 0.61 -2.27
CA CYS A 170 -23.04 0.06 -1.79
C CYS A 170 -23.74 0.93 -0.73
N ALA A 171 -23.01 1.83 -0.08
CA ALA A 171 -23.58 2.84 0.81
C ALA A 171 -24.17 4.04 0.03
N MET A 172 -23.72 4.27 -1.20
CA MET A 172 -24.24 5.36 -2.04
C MET A 172 -25.73 5.18 -2.39
N PRO A 173 -26.48 6.28 -2.53
CA PRO A 173 -27.84 6.26 -3.09
C PRO A 173 -27.89 5.52 -4.43
N LYS A 174 -28.97 4.78 -4.67
CA LYS A 174 -29.10 3.89 -5.85
C LYS A 174 -28.82 4.62 -7.17
N GLY A 175 -29.33 5.84 -7.34
CA GLY A 175 -29.16 6.64 -8.55
C GLY A 175 -27.70 7.06 -8.78
N GLU A 176 -27.07 7.64 -7.76
CA GLU A 176 -25.65 8.01 -7.82
C GLU A 176 -24.77 6.79 -8.08
N ARG A 177 -25.06 5.64 -7.45
CA ARG A 177 -24.35 4.39 -7.72
C ARG A 177 -24.45 3.98 -9.19
N ARG A 178 -25.65 4.07 -9.79
CA ARG A 178 -25.85 3.71 -11.20
C ARG A 178 -25.07 4.63 -12.14
N ILE A 179 -25.05 5.94 -11.85
CA ILE A 179 -24.23 6.92 -12.57
C ILE A 179 -22.74 6.58 -12.44
N HIS A 180 -22.26 6.35 -11.21
CA HIS A 180 -20.87 5.98 -10.94
C HIS A 180 -20.46 4.73 -11.74
N SER A 181 -21.23 3.64 -11.65
CA SER A 181 -20.94 2.39 -12.35
C SER A 181 -20.91 2.59 -13.86
N TYR A 182 -21.85 3.37 -14.42
CA TYR A 182 -21.86 3.69 -15.85
C TYR A 182 -20.59 4.42 -16.31
N LEU A 183 -20.18 5.46 -15.57
CA LEU A 183 -19.02 6.28 -15.91
C LEU A 183 -17.71 5.48 -15.78
N SER A 184 -17.56 4.74 -14.68
CA SER A 184 -16.38 3.90 -14.40
C SER A 184 -16.22 2.78 -15.42
N ALA A 185 -17.28 2.05 -15.76
CA ALA A 185 -17.23 0.96 -16.75
C ALA A 185 -16.81 1.42 -18.15
N ARG A 186 -17.01 2.70 -18.47
CA ARG A 186 -16.64 3.31 -19.76
C ARG A 186 -15.33 4.09 -19.71
N GLY A 187 -14.63 4.09 -18.58
CA GLY A 187 -13.38 4.84 -18.40
C GLY A 187 -13.55 6.34 -18.60
N ILE A 188 -14.74 6.89 -18.30
CA ILE A 188 -15.00 8.33 -18.40
C ILE A 188 -14.38 9.00 -17.17
N PRO A 189 -13.51 10.01 -17.30
CA PRO A 189 -12.94 10.69 -16.14
C PRO A 189 -13.99 11.54 -15.41
N PHE A 190 -14.13 11.34 -14.10
CA PHE A 190 -15.04 12.13 -13.25
C PHE A 190 -14.52 12.26 -11.81
N THR A 191 -15.07 13.23 -11.07
CA THR A 191 -14.90 13.42 -9.63
C THR A 191 -16.28 13.35 -8.99
N GLN A 192 -16.41 12.59 -7.90
CA GLN A 192 -17.62 12.55 -7.08
C GLN A 192 -17.56 13.65 -6.03
N GLN A 193 -18.72 14.19 -5.66
CA GLN A 193 -18.84 15.18 -4.58
C GLN A 193 -17.85 16.33 -4.79
N ALA A 194 -17.88 16.94 -5.97
CA ALA A 194 -16.94 18.00 -6.34
C ALA A 194 -17.38 19.35 -5.80
N THR A 195 -16.51 20.04 -5.06
CA THR A 195 -16.71 21.43 -4.65
C THR A 195 -16.20 22.40 -5.72
N MET A 196 -16.75 23.62 -5.70
CA MET A 196 -16.23 24.73 -6.48
C MET A 196 -16.06 25.96 -5.60
N ASP A 197 -14.96 26.67 -5.83
CA ASP A 197 -14.70 27.93 -5.16
C ASP A 197 -15.80 28.94 -5.51
N GLY A 198 -16.34 29.60 -4.47
CA GLY A 198 -17.42 30.57 -4.61
C GLY A 198 -18.83 29.99 -4.62
N LEU A 199 -19.00 28.66 -4.67
CA LEU A 199 -20.32 28.04 -4.56
C LEU A 199 -20.64 27.66 -3.11
N VAL A 200 -21.37 28.53 -2.41
CA VAL A 200 -21.73 28.37 -0.98
C VAL A 200 -23.22 28.25 -0.74
N GLY A 201 -23.57 27.40 0.21
CA GLY A 201 -24.95 27.14 0.64
C GLY A 201 -25.49 28.21 1.58
N THR A 202 -26.76 28.05 1.94
CA THR A 202 -27.48 28.95 2.87
C THR A 202 -26.85 29.04 4.26
N GLY A 203 -26.11 28.02 4.69
CA GLY A 203 -25.37 27.97 5.95
C GLY A 203 -23.88 28.29 5.85
N GLY A 204 -23.39 28.79 4.70
CA GLY A 204 -21.98 29.15 4.49
C GLY A 204 -21.04 27.99 4.16
N GLY A 205 -21.50 26.74 4.22
CA GLY A 205 -20.75 25.57 3.74
C GLY A 205 -20.67 25.54 2.21
N ALA A 206 -19.58 24.99 1.66
CA ALA A 206 -19.45 24.79 0.21
C ALA A 206 -20.51 23.80 -0.30
N LEU A 207 -21.18 24.13 -1.41
CA LEU A 207 -22.04 23.16 -2.08
C LEU A 207 -21.20 22.26 -2.98
N MET A 208 -21.70 21.04 -3.15
CA MET A 208 -21.01 19.97 -3.85
C MET A 208 -21.90 19.47 -4.97
N PHE A 209 -21.31 19.17 -6.12
CA PHE A 209 -21.98 18.44 -7.18
C PHE A 209 -21.82 16.94 -7.01
N ASP A 210 -22.85 16.14 -7.30
CA ASP A 210 -22.78 14.68 -7.15
C ASP A 210 -21.65 14.10 -8.01
N PHE A 211 -21.60 14.51 -9.29
CA PHE A 211 -20.52 14.15 -10.21
C PHE A 211 -20.11 15.33 -11.07
N VAL A 212 -18.83 15.37 -11.41
CA VAL A 212 -18.29 16.27 -12.42
C VAL A 212 -17.47 15.46 -13.40
N ILE A 213 -17.80 15.58 -14.68
CA ILE A 213 -17.12 14.89 -15.76
C ILE A 213 -16.04 15.80 -16.33
N HIS A 214 -14.85 15.25 -16.55
CA HIS A 214 -13.71 15.98 -17.07
C HIS A 214 -13.34 15.54 -18.48
N ASN A 215 -12.64 16.42 -19.20
CA ASN A 215 -11.92 16.03 -20.40
C ASN A 215 -10.58 15.36 -20.03
N ARG A 216 -9.82 14.96 -21.04
CA ARG A 216 -8.49 14.32 -20.84
C ARG A 216 -7.47 15.26 -20.18
N ASP A 217 -7.66 16.57 -20.29
CA ASP A 217 -6.78 17.59 -19.69
C ASP A 217 -7.21 17.98 -18.27
N GLY A 218 -8.20 17.29 -17.69
CA GLY A 218 -8.72 17.57 -16.35
C GLY A 218 -9.68 18.76 -16.26
N LYS A 219 -10.04 19.40 -17.38
CA LYS A 219 -11.00 20.50 -17.41
C LYS A 219 -12.45 19.99 -17.31
N TRP A 220 -13.29 20.74 -16.61
CA TRP A 220 -14.71 20.41 -16.43
C TRP A 220 -15.45 20.42 -17.77
N LEU A 221 -16.12 19.33 -18.09
CA LEU A 221 -17.03 19.23 -19.25
C LEU A 221 -18.48 19.46 -18.83
N CYS A 222 -18.91 18.85 -17.73
CA CYS A 222 -20.29 18.87 -17.27
C CYS A 222 -20.35 18.56 -15.78
N ALA A 223 -21.26 19.21 -15.05
CA ALA A 223 -21.72 18.76 -13.74
C ALA A 223 -22.96 17.87 -13.91
N VAL A 224 -23.09 16.82 -13.10
CA VAL A 224 -24.24 15.90 -13.11
C VAL A 224 -24.79 15.79 -11.69
N GLU A 225 -26.10 15.91 -11.56
CA GLU A 225 -26.86 15.79 -10.30
C GLU A 225 -27.91 14.69 -10.44
N TYR A 226 -28.07 13.89 -9.39
CA TYR A 226 -29.17 12.95 -9.26
C TYR A 226 -30.17 13.45 -8.21
N ASP A 227 -31.28 13.99 -8.69
CA ASP A 227 -32.30 14.58 -7.84
C ASP A 227 -33.20 13.49 -7.25
N GLY A 228 -32.92 13.11 -6.01
CA GLY A 228 -33.79 12.24 -5.21
C GLY A 228 -35.17 12.85 -4.93
N LYS A 229 -36.07 12.03 -4.39
CA LYS A 229 -37.46 12.42 -4.04
C LYS A 229 -37.50 13.70 -3.16
N GLN A 230 -36.51 13.89 -2.29
CA GLN A 230 -36.37 15.04 -1.40
C GLN A 230 -36.18 16.40 -2.08
N HIS A 231 -35.83 16.44 -3.36
CA HIS A 231 -35.79 17.70 -4.13
C HIS A 231 -37.18 18.19 -4.51
N PHE A 232 -38.16 17.29 -4.54
CA PHE A 232 -39.51 17.56 -5.05
C PHE A 232 -40.57 17.62 -3.94
N GLU A 233 -40.40 16.83 -2.88
CA GLU A 233 -41.36 16.74 -1.80
C GLU A 233 -40.70 16.61 -0.42
N PRO A 234 -41.38 17.02 0.66
CA PRO A 234 -40.81 16.94 2.01
C PRO A 234 -40.75 15.48 2.46
N VAL A 235 -39.52 14.97 2.65
CA VAL A 235 -39.28 13.61 3.16
C VAL A 235 -38.64 13.66 4.54
N ASP A 236 -39.28 13.03 5.54
CA ASP A 236 -38.77 12.95 6.90
C ASP A 236 -37.89 11.70 7.10
N PHE A 237 -36.64 11.76 6.64
CA PHE A 237 -35.68 10.67 6.80
C PHE A 237 -35.22 10.45 8.24
N LEU A 238 -35.29 11.48 9.09
CA LEU A 238 -34.70 11.47 10.43
C LEU A 238 -35.73 11.34 11.55
N GLY A 239 -37.02 11.18 11.21
CA GLY A 239 -38.12 11.08 12.17
C GLY A 239 -38.32 12.37 13.00
N LYS A 240 -37.95 13.52 12.44
CA LYS A 240 -37.98 14.82 13.14
C LYS A 240 -39.28 15.60 12.87
N GLY A 241 -40.16 15.07 12.04
CA GLY A 241 -41.48 15.59 11.74
C GLY A 241 -41.56 16.46 10.49
N MET A 242 -42.78 16.58 9.96
CA MET A 242 -43.07 17.23 8.67
C MET A 242 -42.64 18.70 8.57
N ARG A 243 -42.61 19.43 9.70
CA ARG A 243 -42.15 20.83 9.70
C ARG A 243 -40.67 20.96 9.31
N GLU A 244 -39.83 20.04 9.80
CA GLU A 244 -38.41 20.03 9.45
C GLU A 244 -38.20 19.54 8.03
N ALA A 245 -38.95 18.52 7.59
CA ALA A 245 -38.94 18.05 6.20
C ALA A 245 -39.29 19.17 5.20
N GLN A 246 -40.29 20.01 5.51
CA GLN A 246 -40.63 21.19 4.69
C GLN A 246 -39.53 22.25 4.67
N ARG A 247 -38.85 22.48 5.80
CA ARG A 247 -37.71 23.41 5.86
C ARG A 247 -36.54 22.89 5.03
N ASN A 248 -36.24 21.60 5.12
CA ASN A 248 -35.16 20.97 4.37
C ASN A 248 -35.42 21.02 2.86
N LEU A 249 -36.67 20.79 2.43
CA LEU A 249 -37.06 20.97 1.01
C LEU A 249 -36.76 22.39 0.52
N LYS A 250 -37.12 23.42 1.29
CA LYS A 250 -36.83 24.82 0.92
C LYS A 250 -35.33 25.10 0.82
N ILE A 251 -34.54 24.56 1.74
CA ILE A 251 -33.08 24.68 1.72
C ILE A 251 -32.52 23.99 0.45
N GLN A 252 -33.00 22.78 0.15
CA GLN A 252 -32.57 22.03 -1.03
C GLN A 252 -32.89 22.77 -2.33
N GLN A 253 -34.11 23.31 -2.46
CA GLN A 253 -34.53 24.11 -3.62
C GLN A 253 -33.67 25.38 -3.80
N GLU A 254 -33.27 26.03 -2.71
CA GLU A 254 -32.38 27.19 -2.77
C GLU A 254 -30.94 26.78 -3.16
N HIS A 255 -30.44 25.63 -2.68
CA HIS A 255 -29.13 25.12 -3.08
C HIS A 255 -29.12 24.75 -4.56
N ASP A 256 -30.18 24.12 -5.04
CA ASP A 256 -30.39 23.81 -6.46
C ASP A 256 -30.37 25.07 -7.33
N ARG A 257 -31.09 26.12 -6.93
CA ARG A 257 -31.09 27.42 -7.62
C ARG A 257 -29.68 28.00 -7.72
N ARG A 258 -28.91 27.95 -6.62
CA ARG A 258 -27.52 28.45 -6.59
C ARG A 258 -26.59 27.64 -7.50
N LYS A 259 -26.72 26.31 -7.51
CA LYS A 259 -25.98 25.43 -8.43
C LYS A 259 -26.29 25.79 -9.88
N GLU A 260 -27.57 25.96 -10.23
CA GLU A 260 -27.98 26.35 -11.58
C GLU A 260 -27.43 27.72 -11.99
N GLU A 261 -27.52 28.73 -11.14
CA GLU A 261 -26.99 30.07 -11.41
C GLU A 261 -25.48 30.07 -11.57
N PHE A 262 -24.77 29.28 -10.76
CA PHE A 262 -23.33 29.12 -10.85
C PHE A 262 -22.92 28.44 -12.16
N CYS A 263 -23.59 27.34 -12.53
CA CYS A 263 -23.35 26.65 -13.79
C CYS A 263 -23.60 27.55 -14.99
N LYS A 264 -24.68 28.34 -14.97
CA LYS A 264 -24.99 29.34 -16.01
C LYS A 264 -23.91 30.42 -16.12
N HIS A 265 -23.49 31.01 -14.99
CA HIS A 265 -22.45 32.04 -14.97
C HIS A 265 -21.10 31.55 -15.48
N ASN A 266 -20.72 30.31 -15.15
CA ASN A 266 -19.43 29.73 -15.52
C ASN A 266 -19.48 28.99 -16.86
N ALA A 267 -20.61 29.04 -17.59
CA ALA A 267 -20.84 28.30 -18.83
C ALA A 267 -20.53 26.79 -18.70
N ILE A 268 -20.88 26.20 -17.56
CA ILE A 268 -20.75 24.78 -17.27
C ILE A 268 -22.11 24.11 -17.50
N PRO A 269 -22.23 23.17 -18.46
CA PRO A 269 -23.42 22.35 -18.61
C PRO A 269 -23.76 21.60 -17.31
N LEU A 270 -25.03 21.65 -16.92
CA LEU A 270 -25.56 20.95 -15.75
C LEU A 270 -26.60 19.94 -16.22
N LEU A 271 -26.31 18.66 -16.05
CA LEU A 271 -27.22 17.55 -16.36
C LEU A 271 -27.89 17.09 -15.06
N ARG A 272 -29.20 17.33 -14.95
CA ARG A 272 -29.99 16.88 -13.80
C ARG A 272 -30.81 15.65 -14.18
N ILE A 273 -30.68 14.59 -13.40
CA ILE A 273 -31.40 13.32 -13.60
C ILE A 273 -32.35 13.13 -12.42
N LYS A 274 -33.65 13.09 -12.69
CA LYS A 274 -34.66 12.92 -11.63
C LYS A 274 -34.75 11.47 -11.17
N TYR A 275 -35.17 11.27 -9.92
CA TYR A 275 -35.41 9.92 -9.39
C TYR A 275 -36.42 9.09 -10.20
N THR A 276 -37.35 9.72 -10.92
CA THR A 276 -38.31 9.05 -11.81
C THR A 276 -37.66 8.51 -13.08
N GLN A 277 -36.46 8.95 -13.43
CA GLN A 277 -35.70 8.56 -14.62
C GLN A 277 -34.64 7.51 -14.29
N PHE A 278 -34.79 6.80 -13.16
CA PHE A 278 -33.80 5.85 -12.66
C PHE A 278 -33.43 4.75 -13.66
N ASP A 279 -34.41 4.26 -14.43
CA ASP A 279 -34.21 3.21 -15.42
C ASP A 279 -33.58 3.72 -16.72
N ASP A 280 -33.73 5.02 -17.01
CA ASP A 280 -33.22 5.67 -18.20
C ASP A 280 -31.85 6.34 -18.00
N ILE A 281 -31.25 6.22 -16.81
CA ILE A 281 -29.97 6.87 -16.45
C ILE A 281 -28.90 6.66 -17.53
N GLU A 282 -28.73 5.42 -17.98
CA GLU A 282 -27.69 5.03 -18.92
C GLU A 282 -27.94 5.61 -20.31
N THR A 283 -29.21 5.63 -20.74
CA THR A 283 -29.67 6.24 -21.98
C THR A 283 -29.40 7.74 -21.95
N ILE A 284 -29.85 8.44 -20.90
CA ILE A 284 -29.68 9.89 -20.72
C ILE A 284 -28.20 10.27 -20.77
N LEU A 285 -27.34 9.52 -20.06
CA LEU A 285 -25.89 9.76 -20.08
C LEU A 285 -25.30 9.48 -21.46
N SER A 286 -25.70 8.39 -22.12
CA SER A 286 -25.18 8.04 -23.45
C SER A 286 -25.50 9.07 -24.53
N GLU A 287 -26.66 9.73 -24.44
CA GLU A 287 -27.10 10.74 -25.40
C GLU A 287 -26.53 12.12 -25.08
N SER A 288 -26.54 12.50 -23.80
CA SER A 288 -26.17 13.84 -23.35
C SER A 288 -24.67 14.07 -23.41
N LEU A 289 -23.85 13.11 -22.98
CA LEU A 289 -22.40 13.31 -22.85
C LEU A 289 -21.68 13.58 -24.18
N PRO A 290 -21.98 12.86 -25.29
CA PRO A 290 -21.41 13.20 -26.59
C PRO A 290 -21.81 14.59 -27.09
N ALA A 291 -23.07 15.00 -26.88
CA ALA A 291 -23.54 16.32 -27.26
C ALA A 291 -22.80 17.42 -26.48
N ILE A 292 -22.68 17.26 -25.16
CA ILE A 292 -21.96 18.18 -24.28
C ILE A 292 -20.48 18.26 -24.64
N ARG A 293 -19.83 17.12 -24.94
CA ARG A 293 -18.43 17.10 -25.39
C ARG A 293 -18.21 17.93 -26.66
N ARG A 294 -19.10 17.83 -27.65
CA ARG A 294 -19.02 18.63 -28.87
C ARG A 294 -19.17 20.12 -28.59
N GLN A 295 -20.14 20.48 -27.74
CA GLN A 295 -20.37 21.87 -27.34
C GLN A 295 -19.17 22.47 -26.59
N ARG A 296 -18.57 21.72 -25.65
CA ARG A 296 -17.42 22.17 -24.84
C ARG A 296 -16.12 22.24 -25.62
N ALA A 297 -15.90 21.33 -26.57
CA ALA A 297 -14.75 21.40 -27.46
C ALA A 297 -14.74 22.71 -28.26
N ALA A 298 -15.89 23.13 -28.79
CA ALA A 298 -16.01 24.42 -29.47
C ALA A 298 -15.74 25.61 -28.54
N PHE A 299 -16.24 25.57 -27.31
CA PHE A 299 -16.02 26.64 -26.31
C PHE A 299 -14.55 26.82 -25.94
N TYR A 300 -13.82 25.71 -25.71
CA TYR A 300 -12.40 25.74 -25.33
C TYR A 300 -11.42 25.99 -26.49
N ILE A 301 -11.89 25.87 -27.73
CA ILE A 301 -11.11 26.31 -28.90
C ILE A 301 -11.29 27.81 -29.14
N ALA A 302 -12.47 28.35 -28.80
CA ALA A 302 -12.81 29.75 -29.00
C ALA A 302 -12.30 30.70 -27.89
N ASN A 303 -11.89 30.17 -26.72
CA ASN A 303 -11.42 30.92 -25.55
C ASN A 303 -10.20 30.23 -24.94
#